data_AF-A0A356W2G4-F1
#
_entry.id   AF-A0A356W2G4-F1
#
_cell.length_a   1.000
_cell.length_b   1.000
_cell.length_c   1.000
_cell.angle_alpha   90.00
_cell.angle_beta   90.00
_cell.angle_gamma   90.00
#
_symmetry.space_group_name_H-M   'P 1'
#
loop_
_entity.id
_entity.type
_entity.pdbx_description
1 polymer ?
#
loop_
_entity_poly.entity_id
_entity_poly.type
_entity_poly.pdbx_seq_one_letter_code
_entity_poly.pdbx_strand_id
1 'polypeptide(L)'
;ALGGEIEIPTIDGGRARVVVPEGAQTGRKLRLRGKGMPSVRQSGHTGDLFVEMFVETPRNMSARQKELMREFCECTGADCHPESEGFLGRIKRFWSGDGDEHRPN
;
A
#
# COMPACT_ATOMS: atom_id res chain seq x y z
N ALA A 1 -9.48 -3.30 5.66
CA ALA A 1 -8.79 -2.28 6.48
C ALA A 1 -9.60 -1.00 6.41
N LEU A 2 -10.03 -0.48 7.57
CA LEU A 2 -11.16 0.44 7.78
C LEU A 2 -11.02 1.85 7.18
N GLY A 3 -9.98 2.12 6.38
CA GLY A 3 -9.69 3.46 5.89
C GLY A 3 -9.43 4.44 7.03
N GLY A 4 -9.23 5.71 6.71
CA GLY A 4 -9.05 6.75 7.72
C GLY A 4 -8.61 8.08 7.14
N GLU A 5 -8.59 9.12 7.97
CA GLU A 5 -8.00 10.40 7.62
C GLU A 5 -6.69 10.60 8.36
N ILE A 6 -5.65 11.01 7.64
CA ILE A 6 -4.35 11.36 8.22
C ILE A 6 -3.95 12.78 7.82
N GLU A 7 -3.34 13.51 8.75
CA GLU A 7 -2.74 14.81 8.48
C GLU A 7 -1.26 14.65 8.15
N ILE A 8 -0.85 15.18 7.01
CA ILE A 8 0.52 15.07 6.50
C ILE A 8 1.14 16.48 6.48
N PRO A 9 2.38 16.66 7.00
CA PRO A 9 3.07 17.93 6.91
C PRO A 9 3.40 18.27 5.44
N THR A 10 3.18 19.52 5.07
CA THR A 10 3.51 20.05 3.73
C THR A 10 4.75 20.93 3.77
N ILE A 11 5.37 21.13 2.61
CA ILE A 11 6.65 21.85 2.47
C ILE A 11 6.51 23.34 2.85
N ASP A 12 5.33 23.91 2.68
CA ASP A 12 4.96 25.27 3.08
C ASP A 12 4.80 25.44 4.62
N GLY A 13 5.05 24.39 5.41
CA GLY A 13 4.85 24.39 6.87
C GLY A 13 3.40 24.15 7.30
N GLY A 14 2.48 23.95 6.34
CA GLY A 14 1.10 23.60 6.60
C GLY A 14 0.88 22.10 6.89
N ARG A 15 -0.39 21.74 7.02
CA ARG A 15 -0.85 20.34 7.03
C ARG A 15 -1.87 20.13 5.93
N ALA A 16 -1.76 19.02 5.21
CA ALA A 16 -2.76 18.55 4.27
C ALA A 16 -3.48 17.33 4.85
N ARG A 17 -4.81 17.36 4.80
CA ARG A 17 -5.63 16.18 5.13
C ARG A 17 -5.67 15.25 3.93
N VAL A 18 -5.35 13.98 4.18
CA VAL A 18 -5.35 12.93 3.16
C VAL A 18 -6.26 11.81 3.62
N VAL A 19 -7.23 11.48 2.77
CA VAL A 19 -8.14 10.35 2.98
C VAL A 19 -7.44 9.09 2.52
N VAL A 20 -7.21 8.17 3.44
CA VAL A 20 -6.70 6.82 3.19
C VAL A 20 -7.91 5.95 2.85
N PRO A 21 -8.02 5.45 1.61
CA PRO A 21 -9.11 4.58 1.22
C PRO A 21 -9.05 3.25 1.97
N GLU A 22 -10.21 2.66 2.17
CA GLU A 22 -10.28 1.32 2.74
C GLU A 22 -9.49 0.32 1.90
N GLY A 23 -8.79 -0.59 2.57
CA GLY A 23 -7.95 -1.59 1.90
C GLY A 23 -6.69 -1.01 1.23
N ALA A 24 -6.28 0.21 1.58
CA ALA A 24 -5.00 0.78 1.12
C ALA A 24 -3.83 -0.19 1.38
N GLN A 25 -3.11 -0.50 0.30
CA GLN A 25 -1.92 -1.36 0.32
C GLN A 25 -0.65 -0.52 0.35
N THR A 26 0.42 -1.12 0.86
CA THR A 26 1.77 -0.56 0.82
C THR A 26 2.19 -0.22 -0.62
N GLY A 27 2.93 0.87 -0.79
CA GLY A 27 3.50 1.30 -2.07
C GLY A 27 2.56 2.15 -2.92
N ARG A 28 1.30 2.36 -2.51
CA ARG A 28 0.39 3.26 -3.21
C ARG A 28 0.81 4.72 -3.01
N LYS A 29 0.93 5.43 -4.13
CA LYS A 29 1.33 6.85 -4.17
C LYS A 29 0.12 7.76 -4.32
N LEU A 30 0.07 8.80 -3.50
CA LEU A 30 -0.94 9.86 -3.51
C LEU A 30 -0.25 11.16 -3.93
N ARG A 31 -0.90 11.93 -4.79
CA ARG A 31 -0.35 13.20 -5.30
C ARG A 31 -1.15 14.38 -4.77
N LEU A 32 -0.46 15.25 -4.03
CA LEU A 32 -0.97 16.51 -3.54
C LEU A 32 -0.49 17.63 -4.45
N ARG A 33 -1.41 18.12 -5.29
CA ARG A 33 -1.10 19.14 -6.30
C ARG A 33 -0.77 20.48 -5.64
N GLY A 34 0.28 21.14 -6.10
CA GLY A 34 0.67 22.47 -5.62
C GLY A 34 1.19 22.53 -4.17
N LYS A 35 1.39 21.38 -3.52
CA LYS A 35 1.95 21.25 -2.16
C LYS A 35 3.44 20.84 -2.14
N GLY A 36 4.07 20.84 -3.31
CA GLY A 36 5.50 20.58 -3.48
C GLY A 36 6.36 21.83 -3.31
N MET A 37 7.64 21.70 -3.65
CA MET A 37 8.62 22.78 -3.53
C MET A 37 8.25 24.00 -4.39
N PRO A 38 8.46 25.23 -3.89
CA PRO A 38 8.39 26.42 -4.71
C PRO A 38 9.52 26.43 -5.75
N SER A 39 9.21 26.87 -6.98
CA SER A 39 10.19 27.02 -8.03
C SER A 39 11.12 28.19 -7.75
N VAL A 40 12.44 27.94 -7.83
CA VAL A 40 13.47 28.99 -7.69
C VAL A 40 13.48 29.94 -8.88
N ARG A 41 13.06 29.47 -10.06
CA ARG A 41 13.15 30.22 -11.33
C ARG A 41 11.88 31.00 -11.67
N GLN A 42 10.73 30.58 -11.15
CA GLN A 42 9.44 31.14 -11.53
C GLN A 42 8.62 31.42 -10.28
N SER A 43 8.54 32.71 -9.94
CA SER A 43 7.78 33.18 -8.78
C SER A 43 6.31 32.75 -8.91
N GLY A 44 5.76 32.16 -7.84
CA GLY A 44 4.37 31.72 -7.77
C GLY A 44 4.10 30.29 -8.26
N HIS A 45 5.08 29.57 -8.81
CA HIS A 45 4.87 28.18 -9.23
C HIS A 45 5.34 27.20 -8.15
N THR A 46 4.42 26.38 -7.63
CA THR A 46 4.74 25.27 -6.72
C THR A 46 4.61 23.92 -7.42
N GLY A 47 5.50 22.99 -7.09
CA GLY A 47 5.43 21.61 -7.57
C GLY A 47 4.36 20.78 -6.85
N ASP A 48 4.34 19.48 -7.12
CA ASP A 48 3.46 18.52 -6.47
C ASP A 48 4.21 17.74 -5.38
N LEU A 49 3.50 17.36 -4.32
CA LEU A 49 4.00 16.48 -3.27
C LEU A 49 3.47 15.06 -3.50
N PHE A 50 4.37 14.09 -3.60
CA PHE A 50 4.03 12.68 -3.68
C PHE A 50 4.20 12.04 -2.30
N VAL A 51 3.15 11.40 -1.82
CA VAL A 51 3.11 10.68 -0.56
C VAL A 51 3.00 9.20 -0.87
N GLU A 52 3.91 8.39 -0.34
CA GLU A 52 3.86 6.94 -0.45
C GLU A 52 3.38 6.33 0.87
N MET A 53 2.38 5.46 0.79
CA MET A 53 1.81 4.80 1.97
C MET A 53 2.56 3.52 2.30
N PHE A 54 2.91 3.35 3.58
CA PHE A 54 3.50 2.13 4.11
C PHE A 54 2.60 1.59 5.23
N VAL A 55 2.13 0.35 5.09
CA VAL A 55 1.41 -0.35 6.14
C VAL A 55 2.43 -1.02 7.06
N GLU A 56 2.49 -0.61 8.31
CA GLU A 56 3.36 -1.21 9.31
C GLU A 56 2.59 -2.25 10.15
N THR A 57 3.15 -3.45 10.29
CA THR A 57 2.61 -4.47 11.19
C THR A 57 2.98 -4.13 12.64
N PRO A 58 2.00 -4.00 13.56
CA PRO A 58 2.28 -3.60 14.94
C PRO A 58 3.13 -4.64 15.67
N ARG A 59 4.26 -4.21 16.24
CA ARG A 59 5.21 -5.10 16.96
C ARG A 59 4.89 -5.29 18.45
N ASN A 60 4.31 -4.28 19.09
CA ASN A 60 3.96 -4.30 20.52
C ASN A 60 2.44 -4.32 20.68
N MET A 61 1.87 -5.53 20.78
CA MET A 61 0.44 -5.74 20.99
C MET A 61 0.15 -6.21 22.41
N SER A 62 -0.86 -5.61 23.04
CA SER A 62 -1.47 -6.09 24.28
C SER A 62 -2.14 -7.45 24.10
N ALA A 63 -2.40 -8.19 25.19
CA ALA A 63 -3.06 -9.49 25.14
C ALA A 63 -4.39 -9.45 24.36
N ARG A 64 -5.21 -8.41 24.62
CA ARG A 64 -6.49 -8.19 23.92
C ARG A 64 -6.33 -7.94 22.43
N GLN A 65 -5.31 -7.17 22.01
CA GLN A 65 -5.05 -6.92 20.58
C GLN A 65 -4.62 -8.20 19.87
N LYS A 66 -3.83 -9.06 20.52
CA LYS A 66 -3.44 -10.37 19.97
C LYS A 66 -4.64 -11.30 19.83
N GLU A 67 -5.55 -11.33 20.81
CA GLU A 67 -6.81 -12.09 20.75
C GLU A 67 -7.64 -11.66 19.55
N LEU A 68 -7.91 -10.36 19.42
CA LEU A 68 -8.67 -9.80 18.29
C LEU A 68 -8.01 -10.07 16.94
N MET A 69 -6.68 -10.06 16.87
CA MET A 69 -5.98 -10.37 15.63
C MET A 69 -6.06 -11.86 15.28
N ARG A 70 -6.12 -12.76 16.28
CA ARG A 70 -6.39 -14.19 16.06
C ARG A 70 -7.82 -14.43 15.61
N GLU A 71 -8.80 -13.87 16.31
CA GLU A 71 -10.22 -13.95 15.91
C GLU A 71 -10.42 -13.39 14.50
N PHE A 72 -9.75 -12.26 14.19
CA PHE A 72 -9.74 -11.71 12.84
C PHE A 72 -9.15 -12.71 11.85
N CYS A 73 -7.97 -13.29 12.11
CA CYS A 73 -7.37 -14.31 11.23
C CYS A 73 -8.26 -15.56 11.07
N GLU A 74 -9.00 -15.97 12.09
CA GLU A 74 -9.91 -17.12 12.01
C GLU A 74 -11.15 -16.82 11.16
N CYS A 75 -11.72 -15.61 11.28
CA CYS A 75 -12.83 -15.16 10.44
C CYS A 75 -12.39 -14.84 9.01
N THR A 76 -11.11 -14.51 8.83
CA THR A 76 -10.56 -14.08 7.55
C THR A 76 -9.95 -15.29 6.84
N GLY A 77 -10.75 -15.97 6.01
CA GLY A 77 -10.32 -17.12 5.21
C GLY A 77 -9.13 -16.82 4.27
N ALA A 78 -8.64 -17.88 3.59
CA ALA A 78 -7.44 -17.89 2.76
C ALA A 78 -7.34 -16.77 1.68
N ASP A 79 -8.45 -16.11 1.37
CA ASP A 79 -8.60 -15.12 0.30
C ASP A 79 -8.11 -13.70 0.67
N CYS A 80 -7.68 -13.44 1.91
CA CYS A 80 -7.28 -12.09 2.34
C CYS A 80 -5.79 -11.76 2.23
N HIS A 81 -5.00 -12.65 1.66
CA HIS A 81 -3.64 -12.36 1.24
C HIS A 81 -3.55 -12.31 -0.30
N PRO A 82 -3.83 -11.16 -0.94
CA PRO A 82 -3.78 -11.02 -2.40
C PRO A 82 -2.39 -11.34 -2.98
N GLU A 83 -1.32 -11.20 -2.20
CA GLU A 83 0.04 -11.59 -2.62
C GLU A 83 0.32 -13.10 -2.53
N SER A 84 -0.35 -13.83 -1.64
CA SER A 84 -0.11 -15.27 -1.43
C SER A 84 -0.64 -16.12 -2.57
N GLU A 85 -1.82 -15.78 -3.09
CA GLU A 85 -2.46 -16.54 -4.18
C GLU A 85 -1.66 -16.44 -5.49
N GLY A 86 -1.15 -15.25 -5.81
CA GLY A 86 -0.37 -15.00 -7.04
C GLY A 86 1.04 -15.60 -7.04
N PHE A 87 1.60 -15.90 -5.88
CA PHE A 87 2.94 -16.49 -5.75
C PHE A 87 2.91 -18.02 -5.79
N LEU A 88 2.01 -18.64 -5.01
CA LEU A 88 1.86 -20.09 -4.96
C LEU A 88 1.26 -20.66 -6.26
N GLY A 89 0.38 -19.91 -6.93
CA GLY A 89 -0.14 -20.26 -8.25
C GLY A 89 0.95 -20.30 -9.33
N ARG A 90 1.96 -19.41 -9.26
CA ARG A 90 3.10 -19.41 -10.19
C ARG A 90 4.03 -20.60 -9.97
N ILE A 91 4.33 -20.95 -8.71
CA ILE A 91 5.19 -22.10 -8.38
C ILE A 91 4.51 -23.43 -8.75
N LYS A 92 3.20 -23.55 -8.51
CA LYS A 92 2.43 -24.73 -8.91
C LYS A 92 2.38 -24.91 -10.43
N ARG A 93 2.28 -23.82 -11.19
CA ARG A 93 2.32 -23.84 -12.67
C ARG A 93 3.69 -24.27 -13.22
N PHE A 94 4.78 -23.95 -12.51
CA PHE A 94 6.13 -24.41 -12.86
C PHE A 94 6.39 -25.88 -12.50
N TRP A 95 5.79 -26.40 -11.41
CA TRP A 95 6.00 -27.79 -10.98
C TRP A 95 5.05 -28.78 -11.68
N SER A 96 3.84 -28.36 -12.08
CA SER A 96 2.84 -29.26 -12.70
C SER A 96 3.08 -29.57 -14.20
N GLY A 97 4.22 -29.18 -14.77
CA GLY A 97 4.75 -29.77 -16.01
C GLY A 97 3.94 -29.47 -17.27
N ASP A 98 4.07 -28.26 -17.80
CA ASP A 98 3.75 -27.97 -19.20
C ASP A 98 5.04 -27.45 -19.86
N GLY A 99 5.88 -28.40 -20.27
CA GLY A 99 6.97 -28.14 -21.17
C GLY A 99 6.43 -28.25 -22.59
N ASP A 100 6.30 -27.13 -23.30
CA ASP A 100 6.27 -27.16 -24.75
C ASP A 100 6.84 -25.85 -25.32
N GLU A 101 8.13 -25.93 -25.63
CA GLU A 101 8.89 -24.93 -26.37
C GLU A 101 8.57 -25.08 -27.86
N HIS A 102 7.44 -24.53 -28.31
CA HIS A 102 7.17 -24.35 -29.73
C HIS A 102 7.68 -22.98 -30.20
N ARG A 103 8.91 -22.97 -30.75
CA ARG A 103 9.43 -21.87 -31.58
C ARG A 103 9.04 -22.10 -33.04
N PRO A 104 8.37 -21.14 -33.70
CA PRO A 104 8.58 -20.89 -35.11
C PRO A 104 9.35 -19.58 -35.35
N ASN A 105 10.11 -19.57 -36.46
CA ASN A 105 11.05 -18.54 -36.93
C ASN A 105 10.51 -17.12 -36.99
#